data_AF-A0AA38CKE8-F1
#
_entry.id   AF-A0AA38CKE8-F1
#
_cell.length_a   1.000
_cell.length_b   1.000
_cell.length_c   1.000
_cell.angle_alpha   90.00
_cell.angle_beta   90.00
_cell.angle_gamma   90.00
#
_symmetry.space_group_name_H-M   'P 1'
#
loop_
_entity.id
_entity.type
_entity.pdbx_description
1 polymer ?
#
loop_
_entity_poly.entity_id
_entity_poly.type
_entity_poly.pdbx_seq_one_letter_code
_entity_poly.pdbx_strand_id
1 'polypeptide(L)'
;DTYETLFFIVDLHAITLPYDTEQLSKTTRDTAALYMACGIDASKACIFVQSHVQAHAELAWLLNCVTPIGWLNKMIQFKEKSRKAGDENVGTGLLTYPVLMASDILLYQCDLVPVGADQKQHLELTRDLAEHVNYHFGGKRWKKLGGPRRNLFKIPEAFIPPLGARIMSLTDGLSKMSKSAPSDQSRINLLDTKDIITNKLKRCKTDSISGLEFDNPNRPECNNLLSIYQLVTGKTKQEVAEECKDMNWGQFKPLITDAVITHLEPIQARYKEFTSDPAYLDGILAEGAIKASAIAYPTLRNVYQAMGFLP
;
A
#
# COMPACT_ATOMS: atom_id res chain seq x y z
N ASP A 1 -7.78 14.41 -7.81
CA ASP A 1 -8.83 15.21 -8.47
C ASP A 1 -10.25 14.77 -8.15
N THR A 2 -10.56 13.47 -8.04
CA THR A 2 -11.92 13.01 -7.67
C THR A 2 -12.12 12.75 -6.17
N TYR A 3 -11.05 12.54 -5.41
CA TYR A 3 -11.09 12.21 -3.98
C TYR A 3 -10.13 13.08 -3.18
N GLU A 4 -10.52 13.46 -1.96
CA GLU A 4 -9.58 13.87 -0.92
C GLU A 4 -8.77 12.65 -0.49
N THR A 5 -7.46 12.70 -0.67
CA THR A 5 -6.61 11.51 -0.56
C THR A 5 -5.50 11.71 0.46
N LEU A 6 -5.35 10.74 1.35
CA LEU A 6 -4.27 10.63 2.32
C LEU A 6 -3.32 9.52 1.87
N PHE A 7 -2.05 9.87 1.65
CA PHE A 7 -0.97 8.92 1.46
C PHE A 7 -0.04 9.02 2.64
N PHE A 8 0.24 7.92 3.32
CA PHE A 8 1.16 7.97 4.45
C PHE A 8 2.10 6.78 4.48
N ILE A 9 3.31 7.06 4.97
CA ILE A 9 4.36 6.08 5.14
C ILE A 9 4.20 5.47 6.52
N VAL A 10 3.87 4.18 6.54
CA VAL A 10 3.53 3.40 7.74
C VAL A 10 4.76 2.88 8.49
N ASP A 11 5.58 3.79 8.99
CA ASP A 11 6.82 3.47 9.71
C ASP A 11 6.58 2.74 11.05
N LEU A 12 5.45 2.98 11.74
CA LEU A 12 5.08 2.22 12.95
C LEU A 12 4.72 0.76 12.63
N HIS A 13 4.18 0.47 11.43
CA HIS A 13 3.97 -0.92 11.00
C HIS A 13 5.29 -1.60 10.62
N ALA A 14 6.25 -0.85 10.09
CA ALA A 14 7.54 -1.40 9.64
C ALA A 14 8.36 -2.04 10.78
N ILE A 15 8.20 -1.55 12.01
CA ILE A 15 8.93 -2.03 13.19
C ILE A 15 8.29 -3.25 13.87
N THR A 16 7.21 -3.81 13.32
CA THR A 16 6.53 -5.01 13.85
C THR A 16 7.28 -6.32 13.57
N LEU A 17 8.28 -6.26 12.71
CA LEU A 17 9.23 -7.33 12.38
C LEU A 17 10.66 -6.75 12.48
N PRO A 18 11.69 -7.62 12.50
CA PRO A 18 13.08 -7.15 12.49
C PRO A 18 13.35 -6.15 11.36
N TYR A 19 13.96 -5.03 11.70
CA TYR A 19 14.26 -3.92 10.78
C TYR A 19 15.65 -3.36 11.05
N ASP A 20 16.21 -2.68 10.06
CA ASP A 20 17.47 -1.97 10.17
C ASP A 20 17.21 -0.52 10.60
N THR A 21 17.66 -0.17 11.80
CA THR A 21 17.48 1.17 12.40
C THR A 21 18.19 2.26 11.61
N GLU A 22 19.34 1.95 11.01
CA GLU A 22 20.11 2.91 10.21
C GLU A 22 19.41 3.20 8.87
N GLN A 23 18.57 2.28 8.39
CA GLN A 23 17.86 2.41 7.11
C GLN A 23 16.42 2.90 7.22
N LEU A 24 15.78 2.85 8.40
CA LEU A 24 14.35 3.18 8.51
C LEU A 24 14.05 4.62 8.07
N SER A 25 14.82 5.60 8.56
CA SER A 25 14.65 7.01 8.21
C SER A 25 14.88 7.25 6.72
N LYS A 26 15.93 6.64 6.15
CA LYS A 26 16.23 6.73 4.73
C LYS A 26 15.12 6.11 3.88
N THR A 27 14.67 4.90 4.21
CA THR A 27 13.61 4.19 3.49
C THR A 27 12.28 4.94 3.54
N THR A 28 12.01 5.63 4.65
CA THR A 28 10.84 6.50 4.81
C THR A 28 10.88 7.66 3.82
N ARG A 29 12.02 8.37 3.74
CA ARG A 29 12.23 9.43 2.74
C ARG A 29 12.20 8.89 1.31
N ASP A 30 12.87 7.78 1.04
CA ASP A 30 12.88 7.15 -0.29
C ASP A 30 11.45 6.80 -0.74
N THR A 31 10.60 6.32 0.18
CA THR A 31 9.19 6.01 -0.12
C THR A 31 8.41 7.28 -0.45
N ALA A 32 8.59 8.36 0.33
CA ALA A 32 7.94 9.64 0.09
C ALA A 32 8.38 10.27 -1.25
N ALA A 33 9.68 10.25 -1.55
CA ALA A 33 10.24 10.70 -2.82
C ALA A 33 9.64 9.90 -3.99
N LEU A 34 9.50 8.58 -3.84
CA LEU A 34 8.93 7.71 -4.87
C LEU A 34 7.45 7.98 -5.12
N TYR A 35 6.66 8.24 -4.07
CA TYR A 35 5.26 8.66 -4.20
C TYR A 35 5.11 9.91 -5.07
N MET A 36 5.92 10.93 -4.79
CA MET A 36 5.89 12.18 -5.56
C MET A 36 6.45 12.02 -6.98
N ALA A 37 7.51 11.21 -7.14
CA ALA A 37 8.08 10.90 -8.45
C ALA A 37 7.08 10.20 -9.37
N CYS A 38 6.23 9.34 -8.81
CA CYS A 38 5.10 8.70 -9.51
C CYS A 38 3.92 9.65 -9.78
N GLY A 39 4.00 10.92 -9.36
CA GLY A 39 3.01 11.95 -9.69
C GLY A 39 2.01 12.28 -8.59
N ILE A 40 2.19 11.79 -7.35
CA ILE A 40 1.38 12.28 -6.23
C ILE A 40 1.77 13.73 -5.93
N ASP A 41 0.78 14.62 -6.05
CA ASP A 41 0.94 16.06 -5.84
C ASP A 41 0.54 16.44 -4.41
N ALA A 42 1.50 16.92 -3.62
CA ALA A 42 1.32 17.32 -2.22
C ALA A 42 0.42 18.57 -2.04
N SER A 43 0.14 19.30 -3.11
CA SER A 43 -0.84 20.39 -3.10
C SER A 43 -2.29 19.88 -3.15
N LYS A 44 -2.49 18.65 -3.67
CA LYS A 44 -3.81 18.03 -3.86
C LYS A 44 -4.10 16.87 -2.92
N ALA A 45 -3.05 16.20 -2.44
CA ALA A 45 -3.15 15.07 -1.51
C ALA A 45 -2.29 15.34 -0.27
N CYS A 46 -2.72 14.79 0.86
CA CYS A 46 -1.98 14.89 2.11
C CYS A 46 -0.96 13.75 2.18
N ILE A 47 0.33 14.06 2.14
CA ILE A 47 1.43 13.09 2.21
C ILE A 47 2.17 13.25 3.54
N PHE A 48 2.22 12.22 4.38
CA PHE A 48 2.85 12.32 5.71
C PHE A 48 3.46 11.01 6.19
N VAL A 49 4.23 11.07 7.28
CA VAL A 49 4.78 9.89 7.96
C VAL A 49 3.89 9.55 9.16
N GLN A 50 3.52 8.28 9.31
CA GLN A 50 2.57 7.82 10.34
C GLN A 50 3.01 8.24 11.75
N SER A 51 4.28 8.03 12.11
CA SER A 51 4.81 8.42 13.43
C SER A 51 4.80 9.92 13.73
N HIS A 52 4.70 10.78 12.71
CA HIS A 52 4.63 12.24 12.89
C HIS A 52 3.25 12.71 13.40
N VAL A 53 2.26 11.81 13.44
CA VAL A 53 0.91 12.08 13.94
C VAL A 53 0.61 11.13 15.09
N GLN A 54 0.81 11.60 16.33
CA GLN A 54 0.75 10.74 17.53
C GLN A 54 -0.63 10.10 17.75
N ALA A 55 -1.69 10.73 17.20
CA ALA A 55 -3.06 10.23 17.27
C ALA A 55 -3.20 8.78 16.79
N HIS A 56 -2.36 8.32 15.85
CA HIS A 56 -2.35 6.93 15.38
C HIS A 56 -2.09 5.94 16.52
N ALA A 57 -1.05 6.18 17.31
CA ALA A 57 -0.69 5.34 18.44
C ALA A 57 -1.71 5.45 19.58
N GLU A 58 -2.18 6.67 19.86
CA GLU A 58 -3.17 6.94 20.91
C GLU A 58 -4.50 6.22 20.63
N LEU A 59 -5.05 6.37 19.42
CA LEU A 59 -6.29 5.67 19.08
C LEU A 59 -6.08 4.15 19.01
N ALA A 60 -4.92 3.67 18.53
CA ALA A 60 -4.63 2.24 18.52
C ALA A 60 -4.67 1.64 19.94
N TRP A 61 -4.18 2.35 20.95
CA TRP A 61 -4.30 1.94 22.34
C TRP A 61 -5.76 1.81 22.79
N LEU A 62 -6.58 2.85 22.52
CA LEU A 62 -8.01 2.83 22.86
C LEU A 62 -8.76 1.68 22.17
N LEU A 63 -8.44 1.43 20.89
CA LEU A 63 -9.03 0.33 20.12
C LEU A 63 -8.56 -1.04 20.64
N ASN A 64 -7.31 -1.18 21.07
CA ASN A 64 -6.83 -2.42 21.67
C ASN A 64 -7.64 -2.80 22.92
N CYS A 65 -8.01 -1.82 23.75
CA CYS A 65 -8.81 -2.06 24.97
C CYS A 65 -10.23 -2.62 24.69
N VAL A 66 -10.73 -2.48 23.46
CA VAL A 66 -12.06 -2.95 23.05
C VAL A 66 -11.98 -4.07 22.00
N THR A 67 -10.78 -4.50 21.61
CA THR A 67 -10.59 -5.58 20.64
C THR A 67 -10.43 -6.91 21.36
N PRO A 68 -11.35 -7.87 21.20
CA PRO A 68 -11.16 -9.20 21.78
C PRO A 68 -9.94 -9.90 21.16
N ILE A 69 -9.07 -10.48 22.00
CA ILE A 69 -7.88 -11.21 21.53
C ILE A 69 -8.22 -12.34 20.53
N GLY A 70 -9.40 -12.95 20.68
CA GLY A 70 -9.91 -13.98 19.79
C GLY A 70 -10.16 -13.51 18.35
N TRP A 71 -10.33 -12.20 18.12
CA TRP A 71 -10.44 -11.63 16.77
C TRP A 71 -9.06 -11.60 16.10
N LEU A 72 -8.03 -11.17 16.83
CA LEU A 72 -6.65 -11.10 16.35
C LEU A 72 -6.07 -12.50 16.06
N ASN A 73 -6.33 -13.47 16.94
CA ASN A 73 -5.87 -14.86 16.75
C ASN A 73 -6.46 -15.56 15.52
N LYS A 74 -7.52 -15.02 14.91
CA LYS A 74 -8.11 -15.55 13.67
C LYS A 74 -7.44 -14.98 12.41
N MET A 75 -6.58 -13.98 12.53
CA MET A 75 -5.93 -13.34 11.39
C MET A 75 -4.95 -14.31 10.70
N ILE A 76 -5.15 -14.51 9.40
CA ILE A 76 -4.33 -15.43 8.59
C ILE A 76 -2.89 -14.90 8.53
N GLN A 77 -2.71 -13.59 8.32
CA GLN A 77 -1.38 -12.98 8.26
C GLN A 77 -0.59 -13.14 9.55
N PHE A 78 -1.24 -13.04 10.71
CA PHE A 78 -0.59 -13.29 12.00
C PHE A 78 -0.09 -14.73 12.08
N LYS A 79 -0.95 -15.72 11.79
CA LYS A 79 -0.58 -17.14 11.81
C LYS A 79 0.58 -17.46 10.86
N GLU A 80 0.57 -16.91 9.65
CA GLU A 80 1.62 -17.15 8.66
C GLU A 80 2.95 -16.48 9.04
N LYS A 81 2.92 -15.22 9.49
CA LYS A 81 4.14 -14.48 9.85
C LYS A 81 4.73 -15.00 11.17
N SER A 82 3.89 -15.38 12.14
CA SER A 82 4.31 -16.00 13.41
C SER A 82 5.13 -17.27 13.17
N ARG A 83 4.59 -18.20 12.36
CA ARG A 83 5.28 -19.45 12.01
C ARG A 83 6.63 -19.21 11.36
N LYS A 84 6.76 -18.18 10.51
CA LYS A 84 8.02 -17.83 9.83
C LYS A 84 9.05 -17.22 10.79
N ALA A 85 8.61 -16.51 11.82
CA ALA A 85 9.48 -15.84 12.79
C ALA A 85 9.90 -16.75 13.97
N GLY A 86 9.30 -17.95 14.07
CA GLY A 86 9.50 -18.86 15.21
C GLY A 86 8.66 -18.38 16.39
N ASP A 87 7.45 -18.94 16.51
CA ASP A 87 6.30 -18.47 17.31
C ASP A 87 6.60 -17.80 18.67
N GLU A 88 7.65 -18.21 19.40
CA GLU A 88 8.03 -17.64 20.71
C GLU A 88 8.73 -16.27 20.63
N ASN A 89 9.32 -15.92 19.48
CA ASN A 89 10.06 -14.65 19.28
C ASN A 89 9.20 -13.54 18.66
N VAL A 90 7.89 -13.77 18.53
CA VAL A 90 6.98 -12.84 17.87
C VAL A 90 6.61 -11.72 18.83
N GLY A 91 6.98 -10.49 18.47
CA GLY A 91 6.56 -9.30 19.20
C GLY A 91 5.05 -9.11 19.18
N THR A 92 4.49 -8.57 20.27
CA THR A 92 3.05 -8.26 20.38
C THR A 92 2.55 -7.33 19.27
N GLY A 93 3.42 -6.47 18.74
CA GLY A 93 3.12 -5.62 17.59
C GLY A 93 2.66 -6.42 16.35
N LEU A 94 3.20 -7.62 16.11
CA LEU A 94 2.75 -8.46 14.99
C LEU A 94 1.32 -9.00 15.18
N LEU A 95 0.87 -9.14 16.42
CA LEU A 95 -0.51 -9.54 16.73
C LEU A 95 -1.46 -8.34 16.64
N THR A 96 -1.02 -7.16 17.08
CA THR A 96 -1.88 -5.98 17.27
C THR A 96 -1.83 -4.96 16.12
N TYR A 97 -0.91 -5.09 15.15
CA TYR A 97 -0.87 -4.16 14.01
C TYR A 97 -2.18 -4.05 13.21
N PRO A 98 -3.07 -5.06 13.12
CA PRO A 98 -4.37 -4.87 12.48
C PRO A 98 -5.24 -3.82 13.21
N VAL A 99 -5.06 -3.65 14.52
CA VAL A 99 -5.73 -2.60 15.31
C VAL A 99 -5.09 -1.23 15.04
N LEU A 100 -3.76 -1.18 14.85
CA LEU A 100 -3.09 0.03 14.39
C LEU A 100 -3.57 0.44 12.98
N MET A 101 -3.75 -0.52 12.08
CA MET A 101 -4.34 -0.26 10.75
C MET A 101 -5.78 0.28 10.87
N ALA A 102 -6.58 -0.24 11.79
CA ALA A 102 -7.91 0.31 12.07
C ALA A 102 -7.81 1.76 12.58
N SER A 103 -6.88 2.05 13.48
CA SER A 103 -6.59 3.42 13.94
C SER A 103 -6.25 4.35 12.77
N ASP A 104 -5.36 3.89 11.88
CA ASP A 104 -4.91 4.64 10.71
C ASP A 104 -6.05 5.04 9.77
N ILE A 105 -7.09 4.22 9.67
CA ILE A 105 -8.25 4.46 8.79
C ILE A 105 -9.31 5.32 9.51
N LEU A 106 -9.62 4.98 10.76
CA LEU A 106 -10.77 5.54 11.47
C LEU A 106 -10.52 6.98 11.96
N LEU A 107 -9.27 7.37 12.22
CA LEU A 107 -8.91 8.75 12.59
C LEU A 107 -9.42 9.78 11.57
N TYR A 108 -9.34 9.43 10.29
CA TYR A 108 -9.64 10.34 9.19
C TYR A 108 -11.07 10.23 8.68
N GLN A 109 -11.92 9.42 9.32
CA GLN A 109 -13.31 9.20 8.88
C GLN A 109 -13.39 8.78 7.40
N CYS A 110 -12.45 7.92 6.97
CA CYS A 110 -12.32 7.48 5.58
C CYS A 110 -13.58 6.77 5.08
N ASP A 111 -14.04 7.14 3.89
CA ASP A 111 -15.12 6.43 3.19
C ASP A 111 -14.58 5.22 2.43
N LEU A 112 -13.38 5.34 1.85
CA LEU A 112 -12.80 4.39 0.91
C LEU A 112 -11.34 4.08 1.27
N VAL A 113 -10.97 2.79 1.24
CA VAL A 113 -9.59 2.33 1.50
C VAL A 113 -9.11 1.41 0.38
N PRO A 114 -8.06 1.79 -0.38
CA PRO A 114 -7.47 0.92 -1.38
C PRO A 114 -6.76 -0.25 -0.70
N VAL A 115 -7.29 -1.46 -0.85
CA VAL A 115 -6.71 -2.67 -0.24
C VAL A 115 -6.45 -3.75 -1.28
N GLY A 116 -5.30 -4.40 -1.16
CA GLY A 116 -5.01 -5.66 -1.86
C GLY A 116 -5.85 -6.81 -1.29
N ALA A 117 -5.96 -7.90 -2.06
CA ALA A 117 -6.68 -9.10 -1.64
C ALA A 117 -6.15 -9.66 -0.30
N ASP A 118 -4.85 -9.50 -0.03
CA ASP A 118 -4.17 -9.91 1.19
C ASP A 118 -4.56 -9.08 2.43
N GLN A 119 -5.02 -7.84 2.24
CA GLN A 119 -5.38 -6.93 3.34
C GLN A 119 -6.89 -6.86 3.61
N LYS A 120 -7.71 -7.60 2.84
CA LYS A 120 -9.17 -7.58 3.00
C LYS A 120 -9.61 -7.96 4.41
N GLN A 121 -8.96 -8.96 5.02
CA GLN A 121 -9.30 -9.40 6.38
C GLN A 121 -9.07 -8.29 7.43
N HIS A 122 -8.03 -7.46 7.28
CA HIS A 122 -7.77 -6.35 8.18
C HIS A 122 -8.76 -5.20 8.00
N LEU A 123 -9.24 -4.97 6.77
CA LEU A 123 -10.30 -4.00 6.53
C LEU A 123 -11.63 -4.46 7.15
N GLU A 124 -11.97 -5.75 7.07
CA GLU A 124 -13.15 -6.28 7.78
C GLU A 124 -13.02 -6.11 9.30
N LEU A 125 -11.84 -6.39 9.89
CA LEU A 125 -11.61 -6.10 11.32
C LEU A 125 -11.82 -4.60 11.63
N THR A 126 -11.34 -3.72 10.76
CA THR A 126 -11.51 -2.27 10.93
C THR A 126 -12.99 -1.88 10.96
N ARG A 127 -13.81 -2.48 10.09
CA ARG A 127 -15.26 -2.29 10.05
C ARG A 127 -15.93 -2.82 11.32
N ASP A 128 -15.60 -4.04 11.72
CA ASP A 128 -16.12 -4.67 12.95
C ASP A 128 -15.78 -3.81 14.19
N LEU A 129 -14.57 -3.27 14.28
CA LEU A 129 -14.16 -2.38 15.36
C LEU A 129 -14.90 -1.05 15.33
N ALA A 130 -15.09 -0.46 14.16
CA ALA A 130 -15.84 0.78 14.02
C ALA A 130 -17.31 0.60 14.47
N GLU A 131 -17.95 -0.49 14.05
CA GLU A 131 -19.31 -0.84 14.49
C GLU A 131 -19.37 -1.10 16.00
N HIS A 132 -18.41 -1.86 16.53
CA HIS A 132 -18.32 -2.16 17.95
C HIS A 132 -18.20 -0.89 18.80
N VAL A 133 -17.28 0.02 18.46
CA VAL A 133 -17.11 1.29 19.18
C VAL A 133 -18.35 2.17 19.05
N ASN A 134 -18.93 2.26 17.84
CA ASN A 134 -20.16 3.02 17.62
C ASN A 134 -21.32 2.52 18.49
N TYR A 135 -21.47 1.20 18.62
CA TYR A 135 -22.49 0.58 19.45
C TYR A 135 -22.27 0.83 20.95
N HIS A 136 -21.05 0.62 21.45
CA HIS A 136 -20.76 0.70 22.89
C HIS A 136 -20.63 2.13 23.43
N PHE A 137 -20.05 3.03 22.63
CA PHE A 137 -19.69 4.37 23.09
C PHE A 137 -20.45 5.49 22.37
N GLY A 138 -21.05 5.22 21.21
CA GLY A 138 -21.77 6.22 20.43
C GLY A 138 -23.22 6.49 20.87
N GLY A 139 -24.04 6.87 19.90
CA GLY A 139 -25.50 6.98 20.06
C GLY A 139 -25.95 8.00 21.12
N LYS A 140 -27.00 7.66 21.88
CA LYS A 140 -27.61 8.56 22.88
C LYS A 140 -26.65 8.89 24.03
N ARG A 141 -25.76 7.96 24.41
CA ARG A 141 -24.82 8.15 25.52
C ARG A 141 -23.82 9.25 25.20
N TRP A 142 -23.17 9.17 24.04
CA TRP A 142 -22.25 10.20 23.60
C TRP A 142 -22.91 11.56 23.38
N LYS A 143 -24.13 11.59 22.82
CA LYS A 143 -24.91 12.83 22.66
C LYS A 143 -25.15 13.55 23.99
N LYS A 144 -25.38 12.81 25.08
CA LYS A 144 -25.54 13.39 26.43
C LYS A 144 -24.25 14.02 26.96
N LEU A 145 -23.09 13.57 26.47
CA LEU A 145 -21.77 14.14 26.80
C LEU A 145 -21.40 15.33 25.92
N GLY A 146 -22.29 15.78 25.03
CA GLY A 146 -22.03 16.88 24.09
C GLY A 146 -21.50 16.45 22.73
N GLY A 147 -21.48 15.14 22.44
CA GLY A 147 -21.06 14.61 21.15
C GLY A 147 -22.00 15.01 19.99
N PRO A 148 -21.49 15.19 18.77
CA PRO A 148 -22.29 15.52 17.59
C PRO A 148 -23.34 14.44 17.26
N ARG A 149 -24.34 14.82 16.46
CA ARG A 149 -25.41 13.91 16.01
C ARG A 149 -24.98 13.00 14.86
N ARG A 150 -23.90 12.25 15.05
CA ARG A 150 -23.39 11.23 14.12
C ARG A 150 -22.82 10.03 14.90
N ASN A 151 -22.38 9.01 14.18
CA ASN A 151 -21.56 7.93 14.74
C ASN A 151 -20.14 8.45 15.05
N LEU A 152 -19.42 7.79 15.96
CA LEU A 152 -18.02 8.12 16.28
C LEU A 152 -17.12 7.89 15.08
N PHE A 153 -17.36 6.78 14.37
CA PHE A 153 -16.64 6.41 13.16
C PHE A 153 -17.59 6.18 11.99
N LYS A 154 -17.17 6.61 10.79
CA LYS A 154 -17.67 6.03 9.54
C LYS A 154 -17.18 4.59 9.40
N ILE A 155 -17.95 3.79 8.67
CA ILE A 155 -17.57 2.41 8.34
C ILE A 155 -16.90 2.45 6.95
N PRO A 156 -15.60 2.18 6.83
CA PRO A 156 -14.89 2.29 5.57
C PRO A 156 -15.28 1.15 4.61
N GLU A 157 -15.25 1.43 3.31
CA GLU A 157 -15.44 0.46 2.24
C GLU A 157 -14.14 0.19 1.48
N ALA A 158 -14.03 -1.01 0.91
CA ALA A 158 -12.90 -1.36 0.07
C ALA A 158 -12.98 -0.59 -1.25
N PHE A 159 -11.95 0.21 -1.54
CA PHE A 159 -11.79 0.77 -2.88
C PHE A 159 -11.04 -0.25 -3.73
N ILE A 160 -11.75 -0.84 -4.69
CA ILE A 160 -11.14 -1.64 -5.74
C ILE A 160 -10.99 -0.70 -6.93
N PRO A 161 -9.77 -0.22 -7.24
CA PRO A 161 -9.56 0.62 -8.42
C PRO A 161 -10.08 -0.13 -9.66
N PRO A 162 -10.69 0.58 -10.64
CA PRO A 162 -11.04 -0.04 -11.91
C PRO A 162 -9.80 -0.73 -12.46
N LEU A 163 -9.93 -2.05 -12.70
CA LEU A 163 -8.84 -3.01 -12.97
C LEU A 163 -7.57 -2.36 -13.55
N GLY A 164 -6.60 -2.04 -12.69
CA GLY A 164 -5.21 -1.93 -13.12
C GLY A 164 -4.72 -3.32 -13.52
N ALA A 165 -3.85 -3.43 -14.53
CA ALA A 165 -3.41 -4.75 -14.97
C ALA A 165 -2.76 -5.49 -13.80
N ARG A 166 -3.25 -6.68 -13.51
CA ARG A 166 -2.69 -7.55 -12.49
C ARG A 166 -1.35 -8.08 -13.02
N ILE A 167 -0.27 -7.43 -12.63
CA ILE A 167 1.08 -7.84 -13.03
C ILE A 167 1.54 -9.06 -12.24
N MET A 168 1.99 -10.07 -12.98
CA MET A 168 2.44 -11.36 -12.47
C MET A 168 3.96 -11.41 -12.39
N SER A 169 4.48 -12.38 -11.63
CA SER A 169 5.90 -12.62 -11.46
C SER A 169 6.57 -12.94 -12.80
N LEU A 170 7.77 -12.40 -13.01
CA LEU A 170 8.59 -12.69 -14.20
C LEU A 170 9.12 -14.12 -14.24
N THR A 171 9.08 -14.84 -13.12
CA THR A 171 9.53 -16.24 -13.02
C THR A 171 8.38 -17.23 -12.89
N ASP A 172 7.15 -16.75 -12.67
CA ASP A 172 5.94 -17.57 -12.53
C ASP A 172 4.69 -16.76 -12.91
N GLY A 173 4.15 -16.99 -14.11
CA GLY A 173 2.99 -16.26 -14.63
C GLY A 173 1.69 -16.47 -13.84
N LEU A 174 1.62 -17.44 -12.93
CA LEU A 174 0.43 -17.71 -12.09
C LEU A 174 0.49 -17.00 -10.74
N SER A 175 1.68 -16.56 -10.31
CA SER A 175 1.89 -15.84 -9.06
C SER A 175 1.91 -14.34 -9.28
N LYS A 176 1.16 -13.58 -8.45
CA LYS A 176 1.20 -12.11 -8.50
C LYS A 176 2.62 -11.63 -8.18
N MET A 177 3.09 -10.59 -8.88
CA MET A 177 4.37 -9.95 -8.55
C MET A 177 4.32 -9.42 -7.11
N SER A 178 5.37 -9.70 -6.32
CA SER A 178 5.44 -9.31 -4.91
C SER A 178 6.81 -8.77 -4.54
N LYS A 179 6.82 -7.64 -3.81
CA LYS A 179 8.03 -7.04 -3.23
C LYS A 179 8.74 -7.99 -2.26
N SER A 180 8.00 -8.87 -1.59
CA SER A 180 8.53 -9.81 -0.60
C SER A 180 8.88 -11.19 -1.17
N ALA A 181 8.79 -11.39 -2.49
CA ALA A 181 9.20 -12.65 -3.10
C ALA A 181 10.70 -12.89 -2.88
N PRO A 182 11.14 -14.12 -2.50
CA PRO A 182 12.54 -14.41 -2.19
C PRO A 182 13.49 -14.11 -3.35
N SER A 183 13.05 -14.41 -4.58
CA SER A 183 13.84 -14.14 -5.78
C SER A 183 13.56 -12.74 -6.29
N ASP A 184 14.59 -11.88 -6.32
CA ASP A 184 14.50 -10.54 -6.92
C ASP A 184 14.25 -10.60 -8.44
N GLN A 185 14.60 -11.71 -9.10
CA GLN A 185 14.32 -11.95 -10.52
C GLN A 185 12.82 -12.04 -10.84
N SER A 186 11.97 -12.22 -9.82
CA SER A 186 10.51 -12.32 -10.00
C SER A 186 9.82 -10.97 -10.27
N ARG A 187 10.51 -9.84 -10.09
CA ARG A 187 9.91 -8.50 -10.10
C ARG A 187 10.83 -7.45 -10.71
N ILE A 188 10.24 -6.36 -11.20
CA ILE A 188 10.95 -5.12 -11.55
C ILE A 188 10.66 -4.09 -10.47
N ASN A 189 11.70 -3.54 -9.83
CA ASN A 189 11.53 -2.43 -8.89
C ASN A 189 11.58 -1.11 -9.66
N LEU A 190 10.86 -0.09 -9.18
CA LEU A 190 10.80 1.22 -9.85
C LEU A 190 12.17 1.91 -9.99
N LEU A 191 13.10 1.58 -9.08
CA LEU A 191 14.47 2.13 -9.05
C LEU A 191 15.52 1.15 -9.59
N ASP A 192 15.12 0.03 -10.21
CA ASP A 192 16.07 -0.87 -10.86
C ASP A 192 16.82 -0.12 -11.97
N THR A 193 18.13 -0.33 -12.08
CA THR A 193 18.93 0.25 -13.16
C THR A 193 18.59 -0.39 -14.51
N LYS A 194 18.96 0.29 -15.60
CA LYS A 194 18.80 -0.23 -16.98
C LYS A 194 19.37 -1.65 -17.12
N ASP A 195 20.54 -1.91 -16.54
CA ASP A 195 21.18 -3.23 -16.57
C ASP A 195 20.42 -4.30 -15.80
N ILE A 196 19.88 -3.96 -14.62
CA ILE A 196 19.08 -4.87 -13.80
C ILE A 196 17.78 -5.22 -14.52
N ILE A 197 17.07 -4.23 -15.06
CA ILE A 197 15.83 -4.42 -15.84
C ILE A 197 16.11 -5.33 -17.04
N THR A 198 17.16 -5.03 -17.80
CA THR A 198 17.59 -5.81 -18.97
C THR A 198 17.86 -7.25 -18.61
N ASN A 199 18.60 -7.50 -17.52
CA ASN A 199 18.92 -8.85 -17.08
C ASN A 199 17.66 -9.63 -16.67
N LYS A 200 16.78 -9.00 -15.88
CA LYS A 200 15.53 -9.62 -15.41
C LYS A 200 14.60 -9.98 -16.57
N LEU A 201 14.38 -9.07 -17.52
CA LEU A 201 13.53 -9.33 -18.69
C LEU A 201 14.17 -10.31 -19.68
N LYS A 202 15.49 -10.30 -19.83
CA LYS A 202 16.20 -11.33 -20.60
C LYS A 202 15.94 -12.73 -20.02
N ARG A 203 15.98 -12.86 -18.70
CA ARG A 203 15.82 -14.13 -17.97
C ARG A 203 14.39 -14.50 -17.60
N CYS A 204 13.40 -13.65 -17.87
CA CYS A 204 12.02 -13.94 -17.51
C CYS A 204 11.53 -15.23 -18.20
N LYS A 205 10.65 -15.94 -17.50
CA LYS A 205 10.05 -17.20 -17.97
C LYS A 205 9.16 -16.90 -19.19
N THR A 206 9.30 -17.71 -20.22
CA THR A 206 8.50 -17.68 -21.44
C THR A 206 8.25 -19.09 -21.93
N ASP A 207 7.21 -19.28 -22.76
CA ASP A 207 6.94 -20.55 -23.44
C ASP A 207 7.76 -20.69 -24.74
N SER A 208 7.66 -21.86 -25.38
CA SER A 208 8.30 -22.13 -26.69
C SER A 208 7.30 -22.04 -27.86
N ILE A 209 6.12 -21.46 -27.65
CA ILE A 209 5.05 -21.39 -28.65
C ILE A 209 5.31 -20.18 -29.55
N SER A 210 5.12 -20.36 -30.87
CA SER A 210 5.30 -19.28 -31.84
C SER A 210 4.14 -18.28 -31.79
N GLY A 211 4.45 -17.01 -32.01
CA GLY A 211 3.50 -15.90 -31.95
C GLY A 211 3.15 -15.48 -30.52
N LEU A 212 2.73 -14.22 -30.37
CA LEU A 212 2.39 -13.63 -29.08
C LEU A 212 0.91 -13.24 -29.07
N GLU A 213 0.19 -13.65 -28.04
CA GLU A 213 -1.26 -13.43 -27.95
C GLU A 213 -1.68 -13.13 -26.52
N PHE A 214 -2.73 -12.32 -26.39
CA PHE A 214 -3.41 -12.09 -25.13
C PHE A 214 -4.39 -13.22 -24.80
N ASP A 215 -4.83 -13.26 -23.54
CA ASP A 215 -5.97 -14.02 -23.03
C ASP A 215 -5.92 -15.55 -23.20
N ASN A 216 -4.80 -16.11 -23.67
CA ASN A 216 -4.63 -17.56 -23.64
C ASN A 216 -4.30 -18.01 -22.21
N PRO A 217 -5.23 -18.72 -21.52
CA PRO A 217 -5.00 -19.13 -20.13
C PRO A 217 -3.84 -20.13 -19.98
N ASN A 218 -3.45 -20.81 -21.07
CA ASN A 218 -2.32 -21.74 -21.09
C ASN A 218 -0.98 -21.04 -21.29
N ARG A 219 -0.96 -19.72 -21.54
CA ARG A 219 0.24 -18.91 -21.77
C ARG A 219 0.30 -17.70 -20.82
N PRO A 220 0.26 -17.92 -19.50
CA PRO A 220 0.14 -16.83 -18.52
C PRO A 220 1.34 -15.88 -18.55
N GLU A 221 2.55 -16.38 -18.84
CA GLU A 221 3.73 -15.54 -19.01
C GLU A 221 3.61 -14.62 -20.24
N CYS A 222 3.03 -15.11 -21.34
CA CYS A 222 2.83 -14.31 -22.54
C CYS A 222 1.83 -13.19 -22.31
N ASN A 223 0.69 -13.52 -21.72
CA ASN A 223 -0.32 -12.54 -21.35
C ASN A 223 0.24 -11.49 -20.37
N ASN A 224 1.06 -11.90 -19.40
CA ASN A 224 1.69 -11.00 -18.44
C ASN A 224 2.64 -10.00 -19.12
N LEU A 225 3.57 -10.48 -19.96
CA LEU A 225 4.56 -9.61 -20.59
C LEU A 225 3.91 -8.67 -21.60
N LEU A 226 2.94 -9.12 -22.39
CA LEU A 226 2.16 -8.24 -23.27
C LEU A 226 1.37 -7.19 -22.48
N SER A 227 0.81 -7.56 -21.32
CA SER A 227 0.12 -6.62 -20.43
C SER A 227 1.07 -5.56 -19.86
N ILE A 228 2.30 -5.94 -19.49
CA ILE A 228 3.32 -4.98 -19.05
C ILE A 228 3.65 -4.02 -20.20
N TYR A 229 3.92 -4.54 -21.40
CA TYR A 229 4.23 -3.72 -22.58
C TYR A 229 3.09 -2.74 -22.90
N GLN A 230 1.84 -3.21 -22.87
CA GLN A 230 0.65 -2.39 -23.03
C GLN A 230 0.63 -1.22 -22.04
N LEU A 231 0.83 -1.50 -20.75
CA LEU A 231 0.76 -0.47 -19.71
C LEU A 231 1.87 0.57 -19.82
N VAL A 232 3.10 0.15 -20.08
CA VAL A 232 4.24 1.08 -20.09
C VAL A 232 4.28 1.94 -21.35
N THR A 233 3.71 1.45 -22.45
CA THR A 233 3.59 2.20 -23.71
C THR A 233 2.31 3.02 -23.82
N GLY A 234 1.27 2.69 -23.05
CA GLY A 234 -0.05 3.30 -23.15
C GLY A 234 -0.85 2.86 -24.38
N LYS A 235 -0.34 1.88 -25.15
CA LYS A 235 -1.03 1.33 -26.32
C LYS A 235 -2.29 0.57 -25.91
N THR A 236 -3.27 0.53 -26.81
CA THR A 236 -4.44 -0.33 -26.68
C THR A 236 -4.06 -1.80 -26.83
N LYS A 237 -4.92 -2.68 -26.33
CA LYS A 237 -4.71 -4.13 -26.45
C LYS A 237 -4.61 -4.57 -27.91
N GLN A 238 -5.42 -3.96 -28.78
CA GLN A 238 -5.46 -4.23 -30.21
C GLN A 238 -4.15 -3.83 -30.90
N GLU A 239 -3.63 -2.64 -30.58
CA GLU A 239 -2.34 -2.18 -31.13
C GLU A 239 -1.19 -3.11 -30.72
N VAL A 240 -1.13 -3.50 -29.45
CA VAL A 240 -0.10 -4.45 -28.97
C VAL A 240 -0.26 -5.82 -29.62
N ALA A 241 -1.49 -6.33 -29.73
CA ALA A 241 -1.74 -7.63 -30.33
C ALA A 241 -1.31 -7.67 -31.80
N GLU A 242 -1.59 -6.62 -32.57
CA GLU A 242 -1.20 -6.54 -33.99
C GLU A 242 0.32 -6.36 -34.16
N GLU A 243 0.92 -5.45 -33.38
CA GLU A 243 2.36 -5.19 -33.43
C GLU A 243 3.19 -6.44 -33.08
N CYS A 244 2.77 -7.17 -32.04
CA CYS A 244 3.56 -8.27 -31.48
C CYS A 244 3.19 -9.65 -32.06
N LYS A 245 2.14 -9.76 -32.87
CA LYS A 245 1.52 -11.02 -33.33
C LYS A 245 2.54 -12.05 -33.84
N ASP A 246 3.39 -11.60 -34.76
CA ASP A 246 4.35 -12.46 -35.48
C ASP A 246 5.76 -12.42 -34.85
N MET A 247 5.92 -11.73 -33.73
CA MET A 247 7.21 -11.66 -33.03
C MET A 247 7.53 -12.98 -32.31
N ASN A 248 8.81 -13.31 -32.27
CA ASN A 248 9.33 -14.31 -31.33
C ASN A 248 9.87 -13.64 -30.05
N TRP A 249 10.15 -14.44 -29.02
CA TRP A 249 10.69 -13.95 -27.74
C TRP A 249 12.03 -13.20 -27.87
N GLY A 250 12.85 -13.55 -28.85
CA GLY A 250 14.12 -12.86 -29.12
C GLY A 250 13.93 -11.43 -29.63
N GLN A 251 12.83 -11.16 -30.33
CA GLN A 251 12.45 -9.82 -30.79
C GLN A 251 11.69 -9.05 -29.71
N PHE A 252 10.77 -9.72 -29.01
CA PHE A 252 9.87 -9.07 -28.05
C PHE A 252 10.56 -8.71 -26.73
N LYS A 253 11.49 -9.54 -26.21
CA LYS A 253 12.18 -9.24 -24.94
C LYS A 253 13.00 -7.94 -24.99
N PRO A 254 13.77 -7.65 -26.06
CA PRO A 254 14.38 -6.33 -26.24
C PRO A 254 13.35 -5.21 -26.28
N LEU A 255 12.27 -5.36 -27.05
CA LEU A 255 11.22 -4.35 -27.21
C LEU A 255 10.58 -3.95 -25.86
N ILE A 256 10.14 -4.93 -25.07
CA ILE A 256 9.56 -4.65 -23.75
C ILE A 256 10.60 -4.09 -22.78
N THR A 257 11.88 -4.48 -22.90
CA THR A 257 12.96 -3.94 -22.06
C THR A 257 13.13 -2.45 -22.29
N ASP A 258 13.22 -2.03 -23.55
CA ASP A 258 13.37 -0.62 -23.90
C ASP A 258 12.14 0.19 -23.47
N ALA A 259 10.93 -0.37 -23.65
CA ALA A 259 9.70 0.28 -23.23
C ALA A 259 9.61 0.47 -21.71
N VAL A 260 9.97 -0.55 -20.92
CA VAL A 260 10.00 -0.46 -19.45
C VAL A 260 11.03 0.56 -18.98
N ILE A 261 12.25 0.53 -19.56
CA ILE A 261 13.29 1.51 -19.22
C ILE A 261 12.83 2.94 -19.52
N THR A 262 12.28 3.16 -20.72
CA THR A 262 11.78 4.48 -21.15
C THR A 262 10.69 4.99 -20.23
N HIS A 263 9.78 4.11 -19.80
CA HIS A 263 8.70 4.46 -18.89
C HIS A 263 9.19 4.82 -17.48
N LEU A 264 10.19 4.10 -16.97
CA LEU A 264 10.71 4.32 -15.61
C LEU A 264 11.70 5.50 -15.52
N GLU A 265 12.39 5.84 -16.60
CA GLU A 265 13.38 6.93 -16.64
C GLU A 265 12.87 8.27 -16.09
N PRO A 266 11.69 8.80 -16.48
CA PRO A 266 11.19 10.06 -15.90
C PRO A 266 10.85 9.93 -14.41
N ILE A 267 10.39 8.77 -13.95
CA ILE A 267 10.13 8.52 -12.51
C ILE A 267 11.46 8.52 -11.75
N GLN A 268 12.47 7.84 -12.27
CA GLN A 268 13.79 7.77 -11.65
C GLN A 268 14.50 9.13 -11.64
N ALA A 269 14.31 9.95 -12.67
CA ALA A 269 14.82 11.33 -12.71
C ALA A 269 14.18 12.18 -11.59
N ARG A 270 12.84 12.22 -11.50
CA ARG A 270 12.12 12.95 -10.45
C ARG A 270 12.47 12.45 -9.05
N TYR A 271 12.63 11.13 -8.88
CA TYR A 271 13.07 10.55 -7.62
C TYR A 271 14.45 11.08 -7.18
N LYS A 272 15.40 11.20 -8.13
CA LYS A 272 16.72 11.78 -7.85
C LYS A 272 16.63 13.26 -7.49
N GLU A 273 15.75 14.02 -8.13
CA GLU A 273 15.50 15.42 -7.78
C GLU A 273 15.03 15.54 -6.32
N PHE A 274 14.01 14.77 -5.92
CA PHE A 274 13.50 14.81 -4.54
C PHE A 274 14.51 14.32 -3.51
N THR A 275 15.31 13.30 -3.83
CA THR A 275 16.31 12.78 -2.89
C THR A 275 17.59 13.64 -2.83
N SER A 276 17.81 14.51 -3.81
CA SER A 276 18.91 15.49 -3.79
C SER A 276 18.66 16.68 -2.85
N ASP A 277 17.40 16.94 -2.49
CA ASP A 277 17.00 17.96 -1.51
C ASP A 277 16.15 17.35 -0.37
N PRO A 278 16.80 16.69 0.62
CA PRO A 278 16.09 16.10 1.74
C PRO A 278 15.33 17.12 2.59
N ALA A 279 15.78 18.38 2.65
CA ALA A 279 15.14 19.42 3.45
C ALA A 279 13.79 19.82 2.86
N TYR A 280 13.71 19.94 1.52
CA TYR A 280 12.44 20.17 0.84
C TYR A 280 11.45 19.02 1.08
N LEU A 281 11.90 17.77 0.98
CA LEU A 281 11.08 16.59 1.25
C LEU A 281 10.57 16.56 2.70
N ASP A 282 11.45 16.80 3.66
CA ASP A 282 11.10 16.85 5.08
C ASP A 282 10.08 17.97 5.35
N GLY A 283 10.19 19.11 4.66
CA GLY A 283 9.21 20.20 4.71
C GLY A 283 7.82 19.78 4.24
N ILE A 284 7.72 19.10 3.10
CA ILE A 284 6.44 18.55 2.59
C ILE A 284 5.82 17.59 3.61
N LEU A 285 6.61 16.68 4.17
CA LEU A 285 6.13 15.68 5.13
C LEU A 285 5.67 16.33 6.45
N ALA A 286 6.35 17.40 6.89
CA ALA A 286 5.95 18.17 8.06
C ALA A 286 4.62 18.89 7.83
N GLU A 287 4.44 19.55 6.68
CA GLU A 287 3.17 20.18 6.31
C GLU A 287 2.03 19.16 6.20
N GLY A 288 2.31 18.00 5.61
CA GLY A 288 1.36 16.90 5.55
C GLY A 288 0.97 16.40 6.95
N ALA A 289 1.92 16.25 7.87
CA ALA A 289 1.63 15.86 9.25
C ALA A 289 0.75 16.89 9.99
N ILE A 290 0.95 18.19 9.74
CA ILE A 290 0.08 19.25 10.29
C ILE A 290 -1.35 19.11 9.75
N LYS A 291 -1.51 18.94 8.43
CA LYS A 291 -2.82 18.76 7.78
C LYS A 291 -3.51 17.49 8.29
N ALA A 292 -2.80 16.38 8.35
CA ALA A 292 -3.31 15.11 8.87
C ALA A 292 -3.73 15.23 10.35
N SER A 293 -2.90 15.86 11.19
CA SER A 293 -3.21 16.10 12.60
C SER A 293 -4.50 16.90 12.78
N ALA A 294 -4.72 17.94 11.95
CA ALA A 294 -5.93 18.76 12.00
C ALA A 294 -7.22 17.94 11.75
N ILE A 295 -7.13 16.83 11.01
CA ILE A 295 -8.24 15.91 10.74
C ILE A 295 -8.35 14.83 11.85
N ALA A 296 -7.21 14.27 12.26
CA ALA A 296 -7.13 13.13 13.18
C ALA A 296 -7.52 13.50 14.63
N TYR A 297 -7.00 14.61 15.16
CA TYR A 297 -7.21 14.99 16.56
C TYR A 297 -8.69 15.25 16.93
N PRO A 298 -9.52 15.87 16.08
CA PRO A 298 -10.96 15.95 16.33
C PRO A 298 -11.62 14.58 16.54
N THR A 299 -11.26 13.57 15.73
CA THR A 299 -11.76 12.20 15.90
C THR A 299 -11.27 11.61 17.21
N LEU A 300 -9.97 11.71 17.51
CA LEU A 300 -9.39 11.19 18.74
C LEU A 300 -10.05 11.80 20.00
N ARG A 301 -10.23 13.13 20.04
CA ARG A 301 -10.91 13.82 21.14
C ARG A 301 -12.35 13.32 21.34
N ASN A 302 -13.07 13.07 20.25
CA ASN A 302 -14.43 12.51 20.31
C ASN A 302 -14.43 11.12 20.95
N VAL A 303 -13.44 10.28 20.63
CA VAL A 303 -13.30 8.93 21.21
C VAL A 303 -12.95 9.03 22.70
N TYR A 304 -12.00 9.89 23.09
CA TYR A 304 -11.69 10.15 24.50
C TYR A 304 -12.93 10.57 25.29
N GLN A 305 -13.70 11.54 24.78
CA GLN A 305 -14.94 12.00 25.40
C GLN A 305 -15.98 10.87 25.52
N ALA A 306 -16.18 10.10 24.44
CA ALA A 306 -17.18 9.02 24.44
C ALA A 306 -16.82 7.85 25.36
N MET A 307 -15.53 7.60 25.56
CA MET A 307 -15.02 6.63 26.52
C MET A 307 -14.98 7.17 27.96
N GLY A 308 -15.27 8.46 28.17
CA GLY A 308 -15.40 9.08 29.49
C GLY A 308 -14.09 9.54 30.12
N PHE A 309 -13.04 9.74 29.32
CA PHE A 309 -11.81 10.36 29.81
C PHE A 309 -12.03 11.83 30.14
N LEU A 310 -11.27 12.33 31.13
CA LEU A 310 -11.32 13.74 31.52
C LEU A 310 -10.79 14.63 30.38
N PRO A 311 -11.45 15.75 30.05
CA PRO A 311 -11.00 16.69 29.02
C PRO A 311 -9.68 17.39 29.36
#